data_AF-A0A7Y2IH09-F1
#
_entry.id   AF-A0A7Y2IH09-F1
#
_cell.length_a   1.000
_cell.length_b   1.000
_cell.length_c   1.000
_cell.angle_alpha   90.00
_cell.angle_beta   90.00
_cell.angle_gamma   90.00
#
_symmetry.space_group_name_H-M   'P 1'
#
loop_
_entity.id
_entity.type
_entity.pdbx_description
1 polymer ?
#
loop_
_entity_poly.entity_id
_entity_poly.type
_entity_poly.pdbx_seq_one_letter_code
_entity_poly.pdbx_strand_id
1 'polypeptide(L)'
;MPTESDFLSAADLLVGAGASIDAVAGPVGVAFGSQVLTGGQLTAEIEELLATTRTSCTSDADDLDALAALCRERAAVVAAYADAVAVYGSRMQTYAWAADRWQRNYSDYLQDPDSYGDPGSPPALPLRPQAPAPWVEL
;
A
#
# COMPACT_ATOMS: atom_id res chain seq x y z
N MET A 1 -2.37 10.80 -7.59
CA MET A 1 -2.15 9.34 -7.44
C MET A 1 -1.57 9.10 -6.06
N PRO A 2 -2.17 8.23 -5.23
CA PRO A 2 -1.61 7.87 -3.93
C PRO A 2 -0.30 7.09 -4.09
N THR A 3 0.72 7.53 -3.39
CA THR A 3 2.04 6.89 -3.28
C THR A 3 2.07 5.92 -2.09
N GLU A 4 3.13 5.11 -2.00
CA GLU A 4 3.42 4.32 -0.79
C GLU A 4 3.37 5.19 0.47
N SER A 5 4.01 6.37 0.43
CA SER A 5 4.03 7.32 1.55
C SER A 5 2.63 7.81 1.93
N ASP A 6 1.73 7.98 0.96
CA ASP A 6 0.36 8.43 1.24
C ASP A 6 -0.42 7.35 1.99
N PHE A 7 -0.26 6.08 1.61
CA PHE A 7 -0.88 4.96 2.31
C PHE A 7 -0.31 4.75 3.72
N LEU A 8 1.01 4.88 3.89
CA LEU A 8 1.63 4.79 5.21
C LEU A 8 1.19 5.93 6.12
N SER A 9 1.15 7.16 5.61
CA SER A 9 0.66 8.32 6.37
C SER A 9 -0.81 8.14 6.78
N ALA A 10 -1.65 7.61 5.88
CA ALA A 10 -3.04 7.29 6.21
C ALA A 10 -3.15 6.21 7.29
N ALA A 11 -2.32 5.17 7.23
CA ALA A 11 -2.30 4.12 8.25
C ALA A 11 -1.92 4.69 9.64
N ASP A 12 -0.93 5.58 9.70
CA ASP A 12 -0.51 6.21 10.95
C ASP A 12 -1.61 7.12 11.54
N LEU A 13 -2.33 7.85 10.69
CA LEU A 13 -3.48 8.66 11.12
C LEU A 13 -4.61 7.80 11.69
N LEU A 14 -4.90 6.66 11.07
CA LEU A 14 -5.96 5.74 11.51
C LEU A 14 -5.59 5.10 12.85
N VAL A 15 -4.34 4.65 13.03
CA VAL A 15 -3.84 4.15 14.32
C VAL A 15 -3.91 5.23 15.40
N GLY A 16 -3.51 6.47 15.08
CA GLY A 16 -3.60 7.59 16.01
C GLY A 16 -5.04 7.91 16.42
N ALA A 17 -5.99 7.77 15.50
CA ALA A 17 -7.42 7.93 15.77
C ALA A 17 -7.95 6.81 16.66
N GLY A 18 -7.62 5.55 16.39
CA GLY A 18 -8.00 4.40 17.25
C GLY A 18 -7.48 4.55 18.67
N ALA A 19 -6.19 4.89 18.83
CA ALA A 19 -5.59 5.14 20.15
C ALA A 19 -6.26 6.30 20.90
N SER A 20 -6.74 7.33 20.18
CA SER A 20 -7.46 8.45 20.77
C SER A 20 -8.85 8.03 21.27
N ILE A 21 -9.54 7.15 20.54
CA ILE A 21 -10.83 6.59 20.94
C ILE A 21 -10.68 5.74 22.20
N ASP A 22 -9.68 4.86 22.25
CA ASP A 22 -9.36 4.05 23.44
C ASP A 22 -9.05 4.90 24.68
N ALA A 23 -8.27 5.97 24.49
CA ALA A 23 -7.93 6.91 25.55
C ALA A 23 -9.16 7.65 26.12
N VAL A 24 -10.24 7.80 25.35
CA VAL A 24 -11.50 8.40 25.80
C VAL A 24 -12.42 7.35 26.43
N ALA A 25 -12.46 6.13 25.89
CA ALA A 25 -13.35 5.06 26.36
C ALA A 25 -12.95 4.50 27.76
N GLY A 26 -11.66 4.56 28.12
CA GLY A 26 -11.14 4.12 29.42
C GLY A 26 -11.61 4.99 30.61
N PRO A 27 -11.36 6.31 30.60
CA PRO A 27 -11.70 7.23 31.71
C PRO A 27 -13.19 7.36 32.00
N VAL A 28 -14.06 7.14 31.02
CA VAL A 28 -15.52 7.23 31.18
C VAL A 28 -16.04 6.24 32.24
N GLY A 29 -15.42 5.06 32.37
CA GLY A 29 -15.75 4.11 33.44
C GLY A 29 -15.30 4.54 34.84
N VAL A 30 -14.33 5.46 34.92
CA VAL A 30 -13.75 5.94 36.18
C VAL A 30 -14.44 7.22 36.65
N ALA A 31 -14.80 8.12 35.74
CA ALA A 31 -15.43 9.41 36.04
C ALA A 31 -16.88 9.29 36.53
N PHE A 32 -17.62 8.27 36.10
CA PHE A 32 -19.03 8.04 36.45
C PHE A 32 -19.24 6.76 37.28
N GLY A 33 -18.18 6.23 37.89
CA GLY A 33 -18.25 5.00 38.69
C GLY A 33 -19.26 5.07 39.83
N SER A 34 -19.59 3.91 40.40
CA SER A 34 -20.57 3.68 41.48
C SER A 34 -20.42 4.54 42.74
N GLN A 35 -19.33 5.31 42.86
CA GLN A 35 -19.08 6.26 43.94
C GLN A 35 -19.76 7.63 43.71
N VAL A 36 -20.16 7.97 42.48
CA VAL A 36 -20.82 9.25 42.13
C VAL A 36 -22.33 9.08 41.91
N LEU A 37 -22.77 7.92 41.41
CA LEU A 37 -24.16 7.63 41.08
C LEU A 37 -24.81 6.73 42.14
N THR A 38 -25.34 7.32 43.22
CA THR A 38 -26.06 6.56 44.24
C THR A 38 -27.55 6.43 43.92
N GLY A 39 -27.95 5.24 43.48
CA GLY A 39 -29.30 4.65 43.63
C GLY A 39 -30.39 5.15 42.68
N GLY A 40 -30.91 4.25 41.84
CA GLY A 40 -32.13 4.44 41.07
C GLY A 40 -32.03 3.96 39.62
N GLN A 41 -33.13 4.11 38.87
CA GLN A 41 -33.23 3.75 37.44
C GLN A 41 -32.23 4.53 36.57
N LEU A 42 -31.93 5.79 36.94
CA LEU A 42 -30.94 6.64 36.29
C LEU A 42 -29.51 6.06 36.35
N THR A 43 -29.13 5.42 37.46
CA THR A 43 -27.81 4.79 37.57
C THR A 43 -27.68 3.61 36.60
N ALA A 44 -28.72 2.78 36.49
CA ALA A 44 -28.74 1.64 35.57
C ALA A 44 -28.72 2.10 34.10
N GLU A 45 -29.51 3.13 33.75
CA GLU A 45 -29.52 3.72 32.40
C GLU A 45 -28.18 4.35 32.03
N ILE A 46 -27.48 4.99 32.99
CA ILE A 46 -26.14 5.54 32.75
C ILE A 46 -25.13 4.40 32.57
N GLU A 47 -25.13 3.37 33.44
CA GLU A 47 -24.23 2.22 33.29
C GLU A 47 -24.41 1.51 31.94
N GLU A 48 -25.66 1.33 31.48
CA GLU A 48 -25.97 0.76 30.17
C GLU A 48 -25.50 1.65 29.02
N LEU A 49 -25.69 2.97 29.12
CA LEU A 49 -25.17 3.93 28.15
C LEU A 49 -23.64 3.86 28.07
N LEU A 50 -22.95 3.85 29.21
CA LEU A 50 -21.48 3.75 29.25
C LEU A 50 -20.97 2.44 28.66
N ALA A 51 -21.63 1.32 28.96
CA ALA A 51 -21.29 0.02 28.39
C ALA A 51 -21.49 0.00 26.87
N THR A 52 -22.60 0.58 26.39
CA THR A 52 -22.90 0.70 24.96
C THR A 52 -21.88 1.59 24.26
N THR A 53 -21.61 2.78 24.79
CA THR A 53 -20.62 3.72 24.25
C THR A 53 -19.23 3.08 24.23
N ARG A 54 -18.82 2.37 25.28
CA ARG A 54 -17.53 1.66 25.28
C ARG A 54 -17.48 0.61 24.17
N THR A 55 -18.52 -0.20 24.03
CA THR A 55 -18.59 -1.24 23.00
C THR A 55 -18.50 -0.64 21.60
N SER A 56 -19.22 0.45 21.34
CA SER A 56 -19.13 1.18 20.06
C SER A 56 -17.74 1.76 19.83
N CYS A 57 -17.14 2.41 20.83
CA CYS A 57 -15.80 2.96 20.72
C CYS A 57 -14.75 1.88 20.42
N THR A 58 -14.83 0.72 21.08
CA THR A 58 -13.92 -0.41 20.79
C THR A 58 -14.13 -0.93 19.37
N SER A 59 -15.38 -1.06 18.92
CA SER A 59 -15.66 -1.46 17.53
C SER A 59 -15.10 -0.47 16.52
N ASP A 60 -15.25 0.84 16.77
CA ASP A 60 -14.73 1.89 15.90
C ASP A 60 -13.19 1.85 15.86
N ALA A 61 -12.53 1.58 17.00
CA ALA A 61 -11.07 1.44 17.07
C ALA A 61 -10.60 0.21 16.27
N ASP A 62 -11.27 -0.94 16.41
CA ASP A 62 -10.98 -2.16 15.65
C ASP A 62 -11.13 -1.94 14.14
N ASP A 63 -12.16 -1.21 13.70
CA ASP A 63 -12.39 -0.86 12.30
C ASP A 63 -11.28 0.06 11.74
N LEU A 64 -10.82 1.03 12.54
CA LEU A 64 -9.70 1.91 12.16
C LEU A 64 -8.40 1.13 12.02
N ASP A 65 -8.14 0.17 12.91
CA ASP A 65 -6.97 -0.70 12.83
C ASP A 65 -7.01 -1.61 11.61
N ALA A 66 -8.19 -2.16 11.27
CA ALA A 66 -8.38 -2.93 10.06
C ALA A 66 -8.12 -2.10 8.79
N LEU A 67 -8.60 -0.84 8.76
CA LEU A 67 -8.32 0.09 7.67
C LEU A 67 -6.82 0.45 7.59
N ALA A 68 -6.15 0.64 8.73
CA ALA A 68 -4.71 0.89 8.76
C ALA A 68 -3.92 -0.31 8.21
N ALA A 69 -4.31 -1.53 8.54
CA ALA A 69 -3.73 -2.74 7.99
C ALA A 69 -3.89 -2.82 6.47
N LEU A 70 -5.10 -2.52 5.95
CA LEU A 70 -5.36 -2.45 4.52
C LEU A 70 -4.49 -1.40 3.83
N CYS A 71 -4.32 -0.22 4.43
CA CYS A 71 -3.42 0.82 3.91
C CYS A 71 -1.99 0.32 3.79
N ARG A 72 -1.47 -0.41 4.79
CA ARG A 72 -0.10 -0.99 4.73
C ARG A 72 0.02 -2.06 3.64
N GLU A 73 -0.98 -2.91 3.48
CA GLU A 73 -1.02 -3.89 2.39
C GLU A 73 -0.95 -3.20 1.03
N ARG A 74 -1.73 -2.12 0.86
CA ARG A 74 -1.72 -1.32 -0.36
C ARG A 74 -0.39 -0.62 -0.60
N ALA A 75 0.25 -0.10 0.44
CA ALA A 75 1.60 0.48 0.37
C ALA A 75 2.61 -0.55 -0.16
N ALA A 76 2.58 -1.78 0.34
CA ALA A 76 3.47 -2.86 -0.11
C ALA A 76 3.28 -3.22 -1.59
N VAL A 77 2.03 -3.23 -2.08
CA VAL A 77 1.73 -3.45 -3.52
C VAL A 77 2.32 -2.34 -4.38
N VAL A 78 2.18 -1.07 -3.97
CA VAL A 78 2.73 0.08 -4.70
C VAL A 78 4.25 0.04 -4.72
N ALA A 79 4.89 -0.27 -3.59
CA ALA A 79 6.35 -0.39 -3.48
C ALA A 79 6.89 -1.49 -4.42
N ALA A 80 6.29 -2.68 -4.38
CA ALA A 80 6.69 -3.79 -5.24
C ALA A 80 6.53 -3.46 -6.74
N TYR A 81 5.49 -2.71 -7.11
CA TYR A 81 5.32 -2.26 -8.49
C TYR A 81 6.38 -1.21 -8.89
N ALA A 82 6.68 -0.25 -8.01
CA ALA A 82 7.73 0.75 -8.26
C ALA A 82 9.09 0.09 -8.50
N ASP A 83 9.44 -0.92 -7.70
CA ASP A 83 10.65 -1.71 -7.88
C ASP A 83 10.66 -2.45 -9.22
N ALA A 84 9.53 -3.08 -9.59
CA ALA A 84 9.41 -3.78 -10.87
C ALA A 84 9.57 -2.83 -12.07
N VAL A 85 9.04 -1.60 -11.99
CA VAL A 85 9.23 -0.56 -13.02
C VAL A 85 10.68 -0.12 -13.09
N ALA A 86 11.37 0.07 -11.95
CA ALA A 86 12.78 0.43 -11.93
C ALA A 86 13.66 -0.66 -12.58
N VAL A 87 13.39 -1.93 -12.27
CA VAL A 87 14.06 -3.09 -12.90
C VAL A 87 13.74 -3.16 -14.40
N TYR A 88 12.50 -2.89 -14.80
CA TYR A 88 12.14 -2.84 -16.21
C TYR A 88 12.89 -1.72 -16.95
N GLY A 89 13.03 -0.55 -16.34
CA GLY A 89 13.79 0.57 -16.90
C GLY A 89 15.25 0.23 -17.18
N SER A 90 15.94 -0.42 -16.24
CA SER A 90 17.34 -0.85 -16.44
C SER A 90 17.47 -1.94 -17.50
N ARG A 91 16.52 -2.89 -17.56
CA ARG A 91 16.44 -3.89 -18.63
C ARG A 91 16.19 -3.26 -20.00
N MET A 92 15.34 -2.24 -20.07
CA MET A 92 15.07 -1.51 -21.30
C MET A 92 16.29 -0.75 -21.81
N GLN A 93 17.08 -0.15 -20.92
CA GLN A 93 18.36 0.46 -21.31
C GLN A 93 19.31 -0.58 -21.88
N THR A 94 19.47 -1.72 -21.20
CA THR A 94 20.32 -2.82 -21.68
C THR A 94 19.85 -3.34 -23.04
N TYR A 95 18.53 -3.51 -23.21
CA TYR A 95 17.92 -3.89 -24.48
C TYR A 95 18.20 -2.87 -25.59
N ALA A 96 18.07 -1.57 -25.31
CA ALA A 96 18.29 -0.53 -26.32
C ALA A 96 19.74 -0.58 -26.87
N TRP A 97 20.72 -0.79 -25.99
CA TRP A 97 22.11 -0.92 -26.39
C TRP A 97 22.36 -2.20 -27.19
N ALA A 98 21.78 -3.33 -26.75
CA ALA A 98 21.88 -4.60 -27.46
C ALA A 98 21.20 -4.53 -28.83
N ALA A 99 20.05 -3.87 -28.93
CA ALA A 99 19.29 -3.71 -30.16
C ALA A 99 20.03 -2.82 -31.16
N ASP A 100 20.58 -1.69 -30.72
CA ASP A 100 21.39 -0.81 -31.58
C ASP A 100 22.65 -1.51 -32.10
N ARG A 101 23.34 -2.27 -31.23
CA ARG A 101 24.49 -3.08 -31.64
C ARG A 101 24.10 -4.16 -32.65
N TRP A 102 23.02 -4.89 -32.39
CA TRP A 102 22.52 -5.92 -33.31
C TRP A 102 22.11 -5.31 -34.66
N GLN A 103 21.44 -4.17 -34.66
CA GLN A 103 21.04 -3.43 -35.86
C GLN A 103 22.24 -3.05 -36.74
N ARG A 104 23.32 -2.58 -36.11
CA ARG A 104 24.58 -2.25 -36.81
C ARG A 104 25.20 -3.50 -37.43
N ASN A 105 25.37 -4.56 -36.64
CA ASN A 105 25.92 -5.83 -37.12
C ASN A 105 25.08 -6.42 -38.27
N TYR A 106 23.75 -6.32 -38.19
CA TYR A 106 22.84 -6.78 -39.22
C TYR A 106 22.95 -5.94 -40.50
N SER A 107 23.15 -4.64 -40.36
CA SER A 107 23.38 -3.76 -41.51
C SER A 107 24.71 -4.08 -42.21
N ASP A 108 25.78 -4.33 -41.44
CA ASP A 108 27.09 -4.73 -41.98
C ASP A 108 27.00 -6.08 -42.69
N TYR A 109 26.31 -7.05 -42.07
CA TYR A 109 26.02 -8.36 -42.68
C TYR A 109 25.24 -8.24 -44.00
N LEU A 110 24.24 -7.36 -44.09
CA LEU A 110 23.49 -7.16 -45.32
C LEU A 110 24.32 -6.52 -46.45
N GLN A 111 25.35 -5.75 -46.12
CA GLN A 111 26.23 -5.12 -47.11
C GLN A 111 27.28 -6.08 -47.65
N ASP A 112 27.84 -6.93 -46.78
CA ASP A 112 28.86 -7.92 -47.17
C ASP A 112 28.70 -9.22 -46.36
N PRO A 113 27.77 -10.10 -46.76
CA PRO A 113 27.48 -11.34 -46.04
C PRO A 113 28.64 -12.34 -46.04
N ASP A 114 29.56 -12.25 -47.00
CA ASP A 114 30.69 -13.18 -47.11
C ASP A 114 31.83 -12.79 -46.16
N SER A 115 31.99 -11.49 -45.89
CA SER A 115 32.99 -10.97 -44.93
C SER A 115 32.49 -10.93 -43.49
N TYR A 116 31.19 -10.76 -43.27
CA TYR A 116 30.59 -10.69 -41.93
C TYR A 116 29.75 -11.94 -41.63
N GLY A 117 29.97 -12.56 -40.48
CA GLY A 117 29.14 -13.70 -40.04
C GLY A 117 27.71 -13.28 -39.68
N ASP A 118 26.78 -14.25 -39.70
CA ASP A 118 25.38 -14.04 -39.30
C ASP A 118 25.30 -13.45 -37.88
N PRO A 119 24.66 -12.27 -37.71
CA PRO A 119 24.51 -11.61 -36.40
C PRO A 119 23.57 -12.35 -35.44
N GLY A 120 22.84 -13.38 -35.91
CA GLY A 120 21.91 -14.17 -35.11
C GLY A 120 20.59 -13.45 -34.84
N SER A 121 19.80 -14.00 -33.92
CA SER A 121 18.47 -13.46 -33.58
C SER A 121 18.55 -12.12 -32.86
N PRO A 122 17.57 -11.21 -33.08
CA PRO A 122 17.50 -9.96 -32.36
C PRO A 122 17.34 -10.18 -30.85
N PRO A 123 17.83 -9.24 -30.02
CA PRO A 123 17.65 -9.34 -28.57
C PRO A 123 16.16 -9.35 -28.21
N ALA A 124 15.80 -10.12 -27.19
CA ALA A 124 14.42 -10.20 -26.73
C ALA A 124 14.02 -8.92 -25.97
N LEU A 125 12.82 -8.41 -26.27
CA LEU A 125 12.26 -7.27 -25.55
C LEU A 125 11.99 -7.66 -24.09
N PRO A 126 12.40 -6.82 -23.11
CA PRO A 126 12.04 -7.03 -21.71
C PRO A 126 10.52 -7.05 -21.51
N LEU A 127 10.04 -7.95 -20.65
CA LEU A 127 8.63 -8.00 -20.27
C LEU A 127 8.27 -6.79 -19.41
N ARG A 128 7.20 -6.09 -19.80
CA ARG A 128 6.64 -5.00 -19.01
C ARG A 128 6.07 -5.57 -17.70
N PRO A 129 6.30 -4.91 -16.54
CA PRO A 129 5.62 -5.24 -15.31
C PRO A 129 4.11 -5.23 -15.49
N GLN A 130 3.42 -6.17 -14.83
CA GLN A 130 1.96 -6.16 -14.80
C GLN A 130 1.49 -4.92 -14.06
N ALA A 131 0.50 -4.22 -14.63
CA ALA A 131 -0.12 -3.09 -13.94
C ALA A 131 -0.69 -3.55 -12.59
N PRO A 132 -0.53 -2.74 -11.52
CA PRO A 132 -1.10 -3.03 -10.22
C PRO A 132 -2.63 -3.00 -10.30
N ALA A 133 -3.26 -3.37 -9.19
CA ALA A 133 -4.71 -3.42 -9.10
C ALA A 133 -5.37 -2.05 -9.45
N PRO A 134 -6.62 -2.03 -9.95
CA PRO A 134 -7.24 -0.81 -10.52
C PRO A 134 -7.35 0.38 -9.56
N TRP A 135 -7.34 0.12 -8.24
CA TRP A 135 -7.37 1.17 -7.22
C TRP A 135 -6.02 1.91 -7.09
N VAL A 136 -4.95 1.35 -7.68
CA VAL A 136 -3.69 2.02 -7.99
C VAL A 136 -3.80 2.55 -9.41
N GLU A 137 -4.57 3.62 -9.63
CA GLU A 137 -4.57 4.29 -10.94
C GLU A 137 -3.18 4.94 -11.15
N LEU A 138 -2.36 4.32 -12.00
CA LEU A 138 -1.02 4.77 -12.42
C LEU A 138 -1.05 5.87 -13.48
#